data_AF-A0A6P0J0Q4-F1
#
_entry.id   AF-A0A6P0J0Q4-F1
#
_cell.length_a   1.000
_cell.length_b   1.000
_cell.length_c   1.000
_cell.angle_alpha   90.00
_cell.angle_beta   90.00
_cell.angle_gamma   90.00
#
_symmetry.space_group_name_H-M   'P 1'
#
loop_
_entity.id
_entity.type
_entity.pdbx_description
1 polymer ?
#
loop_
_entity_poly.entity_id
_entity_poly.type
_entity_poly.pdbx_seq_one_letter_code
_entity_poly.pdbx_strand_id
1 'polypeptide(L)'
;PDSLLSLEKFTLGGRDTVRGYRQNQIIADNGILGGVEARILLTSDSRLQLTPFFEIGTTWNNQGIQPNPATIAGVGLGLRWQIGSGFNLRLDYGIPLIGVDNQGDSLQDNGIYFAVDYQPF
;
A
#
# COMPACT_ATOMS: atom_id res chain seq x y z
N PRO A 1 -17.20 -20.07 -13.77
CA PRO A 1 -15.76 -19.75 -13.91
C PRO A 1 -14.96 -20.34 -12.75
N ASP A 2 -13.76 -20.88 -13.02
CA ASP A 2 -12.88 -21.52 -12.03
C ASP A 2 -12.05 -20.50 -11.22
N SER A 3 -11.56 -20.93 -10.07
CA SER A 3 -10.61 -20.17 -9.26
C SER A 3 -9.22 -20.13 -9.92
N LEU A 4 -8.56 -18.97 -9.82
CA LEU A 4 -7.24 -18.75 -10.42
C LEU A 4 -6.12 -19.41 -9.61
N LEU A 5 -4.99 -19.68 -10.28
CA LEU A 5 -3.77 -20.12 -9.59
C LEU A 5 -3.29 -19.01 -8.63
N SER A 6 -2.66 -19.36 -7.51
CA SER A 6 -2.29 -18.39 -6.46
C SER A 6 -1.43 -17.21 -6.94
N LEU A 7 -0.70 -17.36 -8.06
CA LEU A 7 0.12 -16.30 -8.65
C LEU A 7 -0.70 -15.26 -9.44
N GLU A 8 -1.92 -15.61 -9.84
CA GLU A 8 -2.82 -14.78 -10.63
C GLU A 8 -3.89 -14.10 -9.76
N LYS A 9 -3.94 -14.45 -8.47
CA LYS A 9 -4.90 -13.88 -7.52
C LYS A 9 -4.58 -12.42 -7.23
N PHE A 10 -5.63 -11.62 -7.15
CA PHE A 10 -5.56 -10.23 -6.77
C PHE A 10 -5.26 -10.10 -5.27
N THR A 11 -4.26 -9.31 -4.92
CA THR A 11 -3.86 -9.06 -3.54
C THR A 11 -4.16 -7.63 -3.13
N LEU A 12 -4.73 -7.44 -1.95
CA LEU A 12 -4.91 -6.14 -1.32
C LEU A 12 -4.15 -6.06 0.01
N GLY A 13 -3.62 -4.88 0.29
CA GLY A 13 -2.83 -4.58 1.47
C GLY A 13 -1.33 -4.54 1.16
N GLY A 14 -0.66 -3.52 1.69
CA GLY A 14 0.76 -3.28 1.50
C GLY A 14 1.04 -2.00 0.73
N ARG A 15 2.33 -1.76 0.46
CA ARG A 15 2.83 -0.50 -0.12
C ARG A 15 2.25 -0.17 -1.50
N ASP A 16 2.05 -1.20 -2.31
CA ASP A 16 1.69 -1.05 -3.73
C ASP A 16 0.18 -1.16 -3.99
N THR A 17 -0.63 -1.31 -2.93
CA THR A 17 -2.09 -1.44 -3.05
C THR A 17 -2.82 -0.53 -2.06
N VAL A 18 -3.07 -0.98 -0.84
CA VAL A 18 -3.72 -0.20 0.22
C VAL A 18 -2.77 -0.13 1.42
N ARG A 19 -2.11 1.03 1.54
CA ARG A 19 -1.20 1.34 2.66
C ARG A 19 -1.98 1.45 3.98
N GLY A 20 -1.32 1.08 5.07
CA GLY A 20 -1.91 0.91 6.40
C GLY A 20 -2.31 -0.54 6.72
N TYR A 21 -2.20 -1.44 5.74
CA TYR A 21 -2.44 -2.88 5.88
C TYR A 21 -1.19 -3.68 5.58
N ARG A 22 -1.08 -4.87 6.16
CA ARG A 22 0.06 -5.74 5.89
C ARG A 22 0.10 -6.17 4.41
N GLN A 23 1.27 -6.56 3.93
CA GLN A 23 1.41 -7.06 2.56
C GLN A 23 0.52 -8.29 2.35
N ASN A 24 -0.26 -8.28 1.27
CA ASN A 24 -1.16 -9.39 0.91
C ASN A 24 -2.16 -9.72 2.04
N GLN A 25 -2.70 -8.68 2.71
CA GLN A 25 -3.73 -8.83 3.74
C GLN A 25 -4.93 -9.64 3.25
N ILE A 26 -5.39 -9.36 2.03
CA ILE A 26 -6.50 -10.06 1.39
C ILE A 26 -6.01 -10.62 0.06
N ILE A 27 -6.35 -11.88 -0.21
CA ILE A 27 -6.01 -12.56 -1.47
C ILE A 27 -7.32 -13.14 -2.00
N ALA A 28 -7.66 -12.80 -3.25
CA ALA A 28 -8.89 -13.23 -3.89
C ALA A 28 -8.73 -13.43 -5.40
N ASP A 29 -9.71 -14.07 -6.03
CA ASP A 29 -9.69 -14.31 -7.48
C ASP A 29 -9.80 -13.00 -8.28
N ASN A 30 -10.55 -12.01 -7.81
CA ASN A 30 -10.72 -10.72 -8.48
C ASN A 30 -10.68 -9.56 -7.48
N GLY A 31 -10.41 -8.36 -8.00
CA GLY A 31 -10.56 -7.14 -7.22
C GLY A 31 -10.48 -5.88 -8.06
N ILE A 32 -10.86 -4.77 -7.43
CA ILE A 32 -10.70 -3.42 -7.93
C ILE A 32 -9.97 -2.62 -6.86
N LEU A 33 -8.99 -1.84 -7.30
CA LEU A 33 -8.23 -0.91 -6.48
C LEU A 33 -8.41 0.50 -7.03
N GLY A 34 -8.56 1.48 -6.15
CA GLY A 34 -8.58 2.90 -6.48
C GLY A 34 -7.88 3.70 -5.40
N GLY A 35 -7.33 4.85 -5.78
CA GLY A 35 -6.67 5.72 -4.83
C GLY A 35 -6.36 7.09 -5.41
N VAL A 36 -6.10 8.04 -4.53
CA VAL A 36 -5.65 9.38 -4.84
C VAL A 36 -4.42 9.71 -4.01
N GLU A 37 -3.41 10.28 -4.64
CA GLU A 37 -2.18 10.74 -3.98
C GLU A 37 -1.89 12.16 -4.48
N ALA A 38 -1.71 13.10 -3.56
CA ALA A 38 -1.24 14.44 -3.89
C ALA A 38 0.27 14.51 -3.64
N ARG A 39 1.01 15.18 -4.51
CA ARG A 39 2.47 15.38 -4.33
C ARG A 39 2.76 16.85 -4.11
N ILE A 40 3.26 17.17 -2.93
CA ILE A 40 3.51 18.53 -2.49
C ILE A 40 5.03 18.68 -2.36
N LEU A 41 5.61 19.57 -3.17
CA LEU A 41 7.04 19.87 -3.11
C LEU A 41 7.32 20.71 -1.87
N LEU A 42 8.22 20.23 -1.00
CA LEU A 42 8.65 20.96 0.20
C LEU A 42 9.91 21.80 -0.05
N THR A 43 10.65 21.49 -1.12
CA THR A 43 11.84 22.22 -1.55
C THR A 43 11.73 22.64 -3.01
N SER A 44 12.32 23.79 -3.36
CA SER A 44 12.28 24.35 -4.72
C SER A 44 12.96 23.46 -5.76
N ASP A 45 13.91 22.63 -5.34
CA ASP A 45 14.61 21.65 -6.19
C ASP A 45 13.83 20.32 -6.34
N SER A 46 12.60 20.24 -5.82
CA SER A 46 11.71 19.07 -5.87
C SER A 46 12.27 17.79 -5.22
N ARG A 47 13.38 17.91 -4.47
CA ARG A 47 14.05 16.77 -3.85
C ARG A 47 13.30 16.23 -2.65
N LEU A 48 12.55 17.07 -1.95
CA LEU A 48 11.74 16.65 -0.81
C LEU A 48 10.26 16.86 -1.13
N GLN A 49 9.48 15.78 -1.00
CA GLN A 49 8.06 15.78 -1.32
C GLN A 49 7.26 15.15 -0.20
N LEU A 50 6.16 15.80 0.18
CA LEU A 50 5.14 15.25 1.03
C LEU A 50 4.02 14.66 0.16
N THR A 51 3.59 13.45 0.48
CA THR A 51 2.59 12.73 -0.31
C THR A 51 1.43 12.22 0.55
N PRO A 52 0.43 13.05 0.89
CA PRO A 52 -0.80 12.55 1.47
C PRO A 52 -1.54 11.68 0.46
N PHE A 53 -2.15 10.60 0.95
CA PHE A 53 -2.84 9.63 0.10
C PHE A 53 -4.10 9.09 0.76
N PHE A 54 -5.02 8.63 -0.08
CA PHE A 54 -6.17 7.81 0.28
C PHE A 54 -6.31 6.68 -0.75
N GLU A 55 -6.48 5.45 -0.27
CA GLU A 55 -6.53 4.25 -1.08
C GLU A 55 -7.68 3.36 -0.61
N ILE A 56 -8.35 2.68 -1.53
CA ILE A 56 -9.45 1.77 -1.25
C ILE A 56 -9.44 0.62 -2.25
N GLY A 57 -9.66 -0.59 -1.77
CA GLY A 57 -9.75 -1.77 -2.62
C GLY A 57 -10.87 -2.70 -2.17
N THR A 58 -11.50 -3.37 -3.12
CA THR A 58 -12.48 -4.43 -2.87
C THR A 58 -12.16 -5.67 -3.69
N THR A 59 -12.42 -6.84 -3.12
CA THR A 59 -12.09 -8.14 -3.72
C THR A 59 -13.23 -9.13 -3.59
N TRP A 60 -13.26 -10.12 -4.49
CA TRP A 60 -14.22 -11.21 -4.43
C TRP A 60 -13.70 -12.48 -5.08
N ASN A 61 -14.16 -13.61 -4.56
CA ASN A 61 -13.89 -14.93 -5.13
C ASN A 61 -15.04 -15.34 -6.03
N ASN A 62 -14.74 -16.00 -7.15
CA ASN A 62 -15.78 -16.53 -8.04
C ASN A 62 -16.52 -17.71 -7.40
N GLN A 63 -15.81 -18.47 -6.57
CA GLN A 63 -16.32 -19.62 -5.82
C GLN A 63 -15.63 -19.71 -4.45
N GLY A 64 -16.26 -20.38 -3.48
CA GLY A 64 -15.68 -20.61 -2.15
C GLY A 64 -15.96 -19.49 -1.15
N ILE A 65 -15.09 -19.38 -0.14
CA ILE A 65 -15.24 -18.42 0.97
C ILE A 65 -14.93 -17.01 0.46
N GLN A 66 -15.88 -16.09 0.64
CA GLN A 66 -15.69 -14.69 0.30
C GLN A 66 -14.73 -14.03 1.31
N PRO A 67 -13.81 -13.15 0.88
CA PRO A 67 -12.94 -12.44 1.80
C PRO A 67 -13.74 -11.63 2.82
N ASN A 68 -13.29 -11.64 4.08
CA ASN A 68 -13.90 -10.87 5.15
C ASN A 68 -12.79 -10.15 5.96
N PRO A 69 -12.73 -8.81 5.93
CA PRO A 69 -13.55 -7.93 5.08
C PRO A 69 -13.20 -8.07 3.60
N ALA A 70 -14.18 -7.88 2.72
CA ALA A 70 -13.94 -7.88 1.26
C ALA A 70 -13.34 -6.56 0.77
N THR A 71 -13.55 -5.49 1.53
CA THR A 71 -13.12 -4.12 1.22
C THR A 71 -12.24 -3.60 2.32
N ILE A 72 -11.12 -3.00 1.95
CA ILE A 72 -10.22 -2.28 2.87
C ILE A 72 -9.93 -0.89 2.31
N ALA A 73 -9.69 0.06 3.20
CA ALA A 73 -9.37 1.43 2.84
C ALA A 73 -8.35 2.01 3.81
N GLY A 74 -7.40 2.77 3.29
CA GLY A 74 -6.32 3.38 4.05
C GLY A 74 -6.15 4.85 3.72
N VAL A 75 -5.72 5.62 4.70
CA VAL A 75 -5.29 7.01 4.52
C VAL A 75 -3.91 7.17 5.12
N GLY A 76 -3.10 8.08 4.60
CA GLY A 76 -1.81 8.29 5.22
C GLY A 76 -1.00 9.40 4.59
N LEU A 77 0.26 9.40 4.98
CA LEU A 77 1.23 10.41 4.60
C LEU A 77 2.54 9.73 4.23
N GLY A 78 3.05 10.07 3.05
CA GLY A 78 4.37 9.68 2.60
C GLY A 78 5.34 10.85 2.58
N LEU A 79 6.62 10.52 2.70
CA LEU A 79 7.75 11.42 2.52
C LEU A 79 8.68 10.79 1.49
N ARG A 80 9.01 11.55 0.45
CA ARG A 80 9.96 11.14 -0.59
C ARG A 80 11.11 12.12 -0.60
N TRP A 81 12.33 11.61 -0.50
CA TRP A 81 13.53 12.42 -0.45
C TRP A 81 14.61 11.90 -1.38
N GLN A 82 14.96 12.70 -2.38
CA GLN A 82 16.12 12.49 -3.23
C GLN A 82 17.35 13.20 -2.62
N ILE A 83 18.29 12.42 -2.10
CA ILE A 83 19.51 12.91 -1.46
C ILE A 83 20.65 12.87 -2.49
N GLY A 84 21.09 14.04 -2.93
CA GLY A 84 22.09 14.16 -3.99
C GLY A 84 21.59 13.60 -5.33
N SER A 85 22.48 12.95 -6.08
CA SER A 85 22.15 12.35 -7.39
C SER A 85 21.86 10.86 -7.34
N GLY A 86 22.13 10.17 -6.22
CA GLY A 86 22.17 8.71 -6.18
C GLY A 86 21.31 8.04 -5.12
N PHE A 87 20.74 8.76 -4.16
CA PHE A 87 19.93 8.14 -3.10
C PHE A 87 18.48 8.62 -3.16
N ASN A 88 17.55 7.67 -3.19
CA ASN A 88 16.12 7.93 -3.03
C ASN A 88 15.63 7.24 -1.77
N LEU A 89 15.08 8.02 -0.84
CA LEU A 89 14.44 7.54 0.36
C LEU A 89 12.93 7.75 0.25
N ARG A 90 12.16 6.73 0.62
CA ARG A 90 10.71 6.82 0.75
C ARG A 90 10.30 6.26 2.10
N LEU A 91 9.48 7.01 2.81
CA LEU A 91 8.87 6.62 4.07
C LEU A 91 7.38 6.91 3.98
N ASP A 92 6.55 5.89 4.11
CA ASP A 92 5.10 6.04 4.12
C ASP A 92 4.55 5.54 5.46
N TYR A 93 3.60 6.29 6.01
CA TYR A 93 2.81 5.88 7.15
C TYR A 93 1.33 5.88 6.76
N GLY A 94 0.72 4.69 6.76
CA GLY A 94 -0.69 4.47 6.48
C GLY A 94 -1.45 4.08 7.73
N ILE A 95 -2.69 4.52 7.81
CA ILE A 95 -3.64 4.20 8.87
C ILE A 95 -4.79 3.42 8.23
N PRO A 96 -5.06 2.18 8.68
CA PRO A 96 -6.20 1.42 8.19
C PRO A 96 -7.51 2.06 8.67
N LEU A 97 -8.44 2.31 7.76
CA LEU A 97 -9.76 2.86 8.07
C LEU A 97 -10.80 1.77 8.35
N ILE A 98 -10.55 0.55 7.85
CA ILE A 98 -11.40 -0.63 8.09
C ILE A 98 -10.59 -1.63 8.90
N GLY A 99 -11.12 -2.04 10.05
CA GLY A 99 -10.49 -3.02 10.92
C GLY A 99 -10.38 -4.38 10.23
N VAL A 100 -9.19 -4.98 10.35
CA VAL A 100 -8.89 -6.36 9.98
C VAL A 100 -8.27 -7.03 11.18
N ASP A 101 -8.55 -8.32 11.39
CA ASP A 101 -7.92 -9.08 12.46
C ASP A 101 -6.43 -9.28 12.12
N ASN A 102 -5.59 -8.44 12.72
CA ASN A 102 -4.14 -8.55 12.63
C ASN A 102 -3.62 -9.24 13.90
N GLN A 103 -2.88 -10.34 13.72
CA GLN A 103 -2.31 -11.13 14.82
C GLN A 103 -0.83 -10.77 15.10
N GLY A 104 -0.29 -9.71 14.50
CA GLY A 104 1.13 -9.36 14.55
C GLY A 104 1.41 -7.92 14.95
N ASP A 105 2.63 -7.67 15.43
CA ASP A 105 3.08 -6.41 16.02
C ASP A 105 4.22 -5.74 15.21
N SER A 106 4.38 -6.07 13.93
CA SER A 106 5.49 -5.54 13.11
C SER A 106 5.29 -4.07 12.74
N LEU A 107 6.35 -3.39 12.27
CA LEU A 107 6.23 -2.01 11.75
C LEU A 107 5.22 -1.92 10.60
N GLN A 108 5.12 -2.96 9.78
CA GLN A 108 4.15 -3.03 8.68
C GLN A 108 2.73 -3.23 9.20
N ASP A 109 2.53 -4.01 10.27
CA ASP A 109 1.22 -4.15 10.93
C ASP A 109 0.77 -2.80 11.54
N ASN A 110 1.75 -1.94 11.87
CA ASN A 110 1.54 -0.55 12.26
C ASN A 110 1.50 0.42 11.07
N GLY A 111 1.46 -0.07 9.83
CA GLY A 111 1.29 0.75 8.63
C GLY A 111 2.52 1.55 8.18
N ILE A 112 3.72 1.23 8.67
CA ILE A 112 4.97 1.89 8.27
C ILE A 112 5.62 1.11 7.12
N TYR A 113 5.96 1.82 6.05
CA TYR A 113 6.70 1.31 4.90
C TYR A 113 7.90 2.18 4.62
N PHE A 114 9.06 1.58 4.36
CA PHE A 114 10.25 2.32 3.99
C PHE A 114 10.93 1.66 2.79
N ALA A 115 11.60 2.47 1.99
CA ALA A 115 12.46 2.03 0.91
C ALA A 115 13.65 2.98 0.77
N VAL A 116 14.81 2.41 0.45
CA VAL A 116 16.02 3.15 0.13
C VAL A 116 16.57 2.55 -1.16
N ASP A 117 16.62 3.37 -2.20
CA ASP A 117 17.17 2.99 -3.49
C ASP A 117 18.45 3.77 -3.73
N TYR A 118 19.53 3.08 -4.08
CA TYR A 118 20.81 3.66 -4.44
C TYR A 118 21.14 3.40 -5.89
N GLN A 119 21.39 4.47 -6.64
CA GLN A 119 21.73 4.42 -8.05
C GLN A 119 23.02 5.21 -8.30
N PRO A 120 24.17 4.51 -8.39
CA PRO A 120 25.47 5.16 -8.49
C PRO A 120 25.74 5.82 -9.86
N PHE A 121 24.96 5.48 -10.90
CA PHE A 121 25.06 6.00 -12.27
C PHE A 121 23.85 5.58 -13.10
#